data_AF-A0A6N9BY76-F1
#
_entry.id   AF-A0A6N9BY76-F1
#
_cell.length_a   1.000
_cell.length_b   1.000
_cell.length_c   1.000
_cell.angle_alpha   90.00
_cell.angle_beta   90.00
_cell.angle_gamma   90.00
#
_symmetry.space_group_name_H-M   'P 1'
#
loop_
_entity.id
_entity.type
_entity.pdbx_description
1 polymer ?
#
loop_
_entity_poly.entity_id
_entity_poly.type
_entity_poly.pdbx_seq_one_letter_code
_entity_poly.pdbx_strand_id
1 'polypeptide(L)' 'PEAVQAATDWENAEQARLQKTEDHKEGVRAVAERRPGSFARR' A
#
# COMPACT_ATOMS: atom_id res chain seq x y z
N PRO A 1 -23.56 0.17 -7.78
CA PRO A 1 -24.08 1.53 -7.45
C PRO A 1 -22.97 2.57 -7.59
N GLU A 2 -23.29 3.77 -8.06
CA GLU A 2 -22.30 4.84 -8.34
C GLU A 2 -21.45 5.18 -7.10
N ALA A 3 -22.05 5.19 -5.90
CA ALA A 3 -21.34 5.43 -4.64
C ALA A 3 -20.23 4.39 -4.34
N VAL A 4 -20.44 3.13 -4.73
CA VAL A 4 -19.42 2.08 -4.56
C VAL A 4 -18.25 2.31 -5.51
N GLN A 5 -18.52 2.71 -6.75
CA GLN A 5 -17.47 2.99 -7.73
C GLN A 5 -16.60 4.16 -7.29
N ALA A 6 -17.22 5.27 -6.87
CA ALA A 6 -16.50 6.46 -6.41
C ALA A 6 -15.59 6.17 -5.20
N ALA A 7 -16.04 5.33 -4.26
CA ALA A 7 -15.22 4.91 -3.12
C ALA A 7 -14.01 4.09 -3.58
N THR A 8 -14.24 3.10 -4.44
CA THR A 8 -13.17 2.24 -4.96
C THR A 8 -12.16 3.03 -5.80
N ASP A 9 -12.59 4.02 -6.57
CA ASP A 9 -11.70 4.88 -7.36
C ASP A 9 -10.77 5.71 -6.46
N TRP A 10 -11.30 6.25 -5.36
CA TRP A 10 -10.52 6.97 -4.37
C TRP A 10 -9.49 6.06 -3.69
N GLU A 11 -9.91 4.86 -3.25
CA GLU A 11 -9.01 3.87 -2.65
C GLU A 11 -7.92 3.44 -3.64
N ASN A 12 -8.26 3.18 -4.90
CA ASN A 12 -7.31 2.79 -5.94
C ASN A 12 -6.24 3.87 -6.16
N ALA A 13 -6.64 5.13 -6.22
CA ALA A 13 -5.69 6.24 -6.39
C ALA A 13 -4.72 6.32 -5.20
N GLU A 14 -5.22 6.17 -3.97
CA GLU A 14 -4.39 6.21 -2.78
C GLU A 14 -3.47 4.97 -2.69
N GLN A 15 -3.98 3.78 -2.99
CA GLN A 15 -3.16 2.56 -3.03
C GLN A 15 -2.08 2.65 -4.12
N ALA A 16 -2.39 3.20 -5.30
CA ALA A 16 -1.42 3.40 -6.37
C ALA A 16 -0.29 4.37 -5.97
N ARG A 17 -0.59 5.35 -5.11
CA ARG A 17 0.41 6.24 -4.49
C ARG A 17 1.27 5.49 -3.48
N LEU A 18 0.64 4.75 -2.56
CA LEU A 18 1.33 4.03 -1.48
C LEU A 18 2.23 2.91 -1.99
N GLN A 19 1.85 2.20 -3.06
CA GLN A 19 2.65 1.13 -3.67
C GLN A 19 4.03 1.58 -4.15
N LYS A 20 4.22 2.88 -4.39
CA LYS A 20 5.50 3.45 -4.86
C LYS A 20 6.45 3.78 -3.71
N THR A 21 5.99 3.77 -2.47
CA THR A 21 6.79 4.12 -1.29
C THR A 21 7.81 3.04 -0.95
N GLU A 22 8.86 3.42 -0.23
CA GLU A 22 9.85 2.46 0.27
C GLU A 22 9.25 1.55 1.34
N ASP A 23 8.31 2.07 2.14
CA ASP A 23 7.59 1.27 3.15
C ASP A 23 6.75 0.16 2.52
N HIS A 24 6.14 0.38 1.34
CA HIS A 24 5.45 -0.68 0.63
C HIS A 24 6.41 -1.80 0.20
N LYS A 25 7.54 -1.44 -0.42
CA LYS A 25 8.56 -2.40 -0.84
C LYS A 25 9.13 -3.16 0.36
N GLU A 26 9.38 -2.47 1.47
CA GLU A 26 9.83 -3.08 2.72
C GLU A 26 8.81 -4.05 3.28
N GLY A 27 7.52 -3.70 3.28
CA GLY A 27 6.45 -4.59 3.71
C GLY A 27 6.41 -5.88 2.90
N VAL A 28 6.48 -5.78 1.56
CA VAL A 28 6.54 -6.94 0.66
C VAL A 28 7.77 -7.80 0.96
N ARG A 29 8.94 -7.18 1.13
CA ARG A 29 10.19 -7.88 1.44
C ARG A 29 10.14 -8.58 2.80
N ALA A 30 9.69 -7.89 3.84
CA ALA A 30 9.62 -8.42 5.20
C ALA A 30 8.72 -9.67 5.30
N VAL A 31 7.58 -9.67 4.59
CA VAL A 31 6.69 -10.83 4.47
C VAL A 31 7.39 -11.99 3.78
N ALA A 32 8.04 -11.74 2.64
CA ALA A 32 8.76 -12.77 1.89
C ALA A 32 9.88 -13.42 2.72
N GLU A 33 10.58 -12.61 3.53
CA GLU A 33 11.68 -13.03 4.40
C GLU A 33 11.20 -13.57 5.77
N ARG A 34 9.89 -13.52 6.05
CA ARG A 34 9.29 -13.89 7.36
C ARG A 34 9.96 -13.20 8.55
N ARG A 35 10.27 -11.91 8.39
CA ARG A 35 10.85 -11.07 9.45
C ARG A 35 9.95 -9.88 9.78
N PRO A 36 10.14 -9.23 10.93
CA PRO A 36 9.50 -7.93 11.20
C PRO A 36 9.95 -6.87 10.17
N GLY A 37 9.01 -6.02 9.75
CA GLY A 37 9.28 -4.91 8.84
C GLY A 37 9.90 -3.70 9.55
N SER A 38 10.81 -3.00 8.87
CA SER A 38 11.47 -1.80 9.35
C SER A 38 10.95 -0.57 8.60
N PHE A 39 9.83 -0.01 9.07
CA PHE A 39 9.13 1.10 8.40
C PHE A 39 9.66 2.47 8.80
N ALA A 40 9.85 3.35 7.82
CA ALA A 40 10.38 4.70 7.99
C ALA A 40 9.31 5.81 7.92
N ARG A 41 8.04 5.45 7.62
CA ARG A 41 6.89 6.36 7.47
C ARG A 41 7.10 7.44 6.41
N ARG A 42 7.72 7.08 5.27
CA ARG A 42 8.00 7.98 4.16
C ARG A 42 7.81 7.31 2.80
#